data_AF-A0A7V9C3J2-F1
#
_entry.id   AF-A0A7V9C3J2-F1
#
_cell.length_a   1.000
_cell.length_b   1.000
_cell.length_c   1.000
_cell.angle_alpha   90.00
_cell.angle_beta   90.00
_cell.angle_gamma   90.00
#
_symmetry.space_group_name_H-M   'P 1'
#
loop_
_entity.id
_entity.type
_entity.pdbx_description
1 polymer ?
#
loop_
_entity_poly.entity_id
_entity_poly.type
_entity_poly.pdbx_seq_one_letter_code
_entity_poly.pdbx_strand_id
1 'polypeptide(L)'
;MATLILSTAGTALGGPIGGLIGTVIGQSIDQQLLGGGPRRGPRLGDLSVQTSSYGSMIPRLYGTMRVAGTVVWATDLTETSELQGDGKSQPETVVYSYSASFAVALSCREAASVGRIWADGKMIRGAAGDFKVGCTFRFLPGSEGQAVDPLIATIEGVGTTPA
;
A
#
# COMPACT_ATOMS: atom_id res chain seq x y z
N MET A 1 -10.06 -4.58 -31.03
CA MET A 1 -8.93 -4.80 -31.95
C MET A 1 -9.34 -5.62 -33.17
N ALA A 2 -10.25 -6.59 -33.01
CA ALA A 2 -10.79 -7.38 -34.13
C ALA A 2 -11.49 -6.52 -35.18
N THR A 3 -12.19 -5.44 -34.79
CA THR A 3 -12.84 -4.49 -35.71
C THR A 3 -11.87 -3.89 -36.71
N LEU A 4 -10.66 -3.52 -36.26
CA LEU A 4 -9.66 -2.86 -37.11
C LEU A 4 -9.04 -3.87 -38.09
N ILE A 5 -8.80 -5.10 -37.64
CA ILE A 5 -8.17 -6.15 -38.44
C ILE A 5 -9.16 -6.69 -39.48
N LEU A 6 -10.41 -6.96 -39.08
CA LEU A 6 -11.41 -7.49 -40.00
C LEU A 6 -11.92 -6.43 -40.98
N SER A 7 -11.99 -5.15 -40.60
CA SER A 7 -12.37 -4.09 -41.54
C SER A 7 -11.29 -3.84 -42.59
N THR A 8 -10.01 -3.86 -42.20
CA THR A 8 -8.89 -3.71 -43.15
C THR A 8 -8.79 -4.90 -44.09
N ALA A 9 -8.88 -6.13 -43.58
CA ALA A 9 -8.92 -7.33 -44.39
C ALA A 9 -10.16 -7.39 -45.31
N GLY A 10 -11.34 -7.04 -44.78
CA GLY A 10 -12.57 -6.97 -45.54
C GLY A 10 -12.53 -5.91 -46.65
N THR A 11 -11.89 -4.77 -46.38
CA THR A 11 -11.70 -3.71 -47.40
C THR A 11 -10.74 -4.15 -48.49
N ALA A 12 -9.67 -4.86 -48.13
CA ALA A 12 -8.69 -5.38 -49.08
C ALA A 12 -9.28 -6.46 -50.01
N LEU A 13 -10.20 -7.29 -49.51
CA LEU A 13 -10.78 -8.40 -50.28
C LEU A 13 -12.06 -8.02 -51.03
N GLY A 14 -12.87 -7.10 -50.50
CA GLY A 14 -14.21 -6.80 -51.02
C GLY A 14 -14.50 -5.31 -51.22
N GLY A 15 -13.47 -4.46 -51.21
CA GLY A 15 -13.64 -3.01 -51.29
C GLY A 15 -14.45 -2.43 -50.13
N PRO A 16 -15.05 -1.23 -50.28
CA PRO A 16 -15.74 -0.54 -49.20
C PRO A 16 -16.84 -1.36 -48.51
N ILE A 17 -17.53 -2.21 -49.27
CA ILE A 17 -18.61 -3.07 -48.76
C ILE A 17 -18.05 -4.21 -47.90
N GLY A 18 -16.95 -4.85 -48.33
CA GLY A 18 -16.27 -5.87 -47.52
C GLY A 18 -15.70 -5.29 -46.21
N GLY A 19 -15.23 -4.04 -46.26
CA GLY A 19 -14.82 -3.30 -45.07
C GLY A 19 -15.95 -3.10 -44.05
N LEU A 20 -17.14 -2.72 -44.53
CA LEU A 20 -18.34 -2.55 -43.68
C LEU A 20 -18.74 -3.87 -43.01
N ILE A 21 -18.79 -4.97 -43.75
CA ILE A 21 -19.08 -6.30 -43.18
C ILE A 21 -18.02 -6.68 -42.13
N GLY A 22 -16.74 -6.41 -42.42
CA GLY A 22 -15.63 -6.63 -41.50
C GLY A 22 -15.75 -5.80 -40.21
N THR A 23 -16.22 -4.55 -40.29
CA THR A 23 -16.48 -3.74 -39.10
C THR A 23 -17.60 -4.30 -38.23
N VAL A 24 -18.71 -4.74 -38.83
CA VAL A 24 -19.87 -5.25 -38.08
C VAL A 24 -19.51 -6.54 -37.34
N ILE A 25 -18.86 -7.48 -38.04
CA ILE A 25 -18.42 -8.74 -37.42
C ILE A 25 -17.36 -8.46 -36.36
N GLY A 26 -16.37 -7.63 -36.68
CA GLY A 26 -15.29 -7.30 -35.75
C GLY A 26 -15.79 -6.54 -34.51
N GLN A 27 -16.83 -5.73 -34.62
CA GLN A 27 -17.48 -5.05 -33.49
C GLN A 27 -18.17 -6.05 -32.55
N SER A 28 -18.86 -7.06 -33.11
CA SER A 28 -19.49 -8.10 -32.29
C SER A 28 -18.46 -8.91 -31.49
N ILE A 29 -17.32 -9.24 -32.11
CA ILE A 29 -16.23 -9.97 -31.48
C ILE A 29 -15.53 -9.10 -30.45
N ASP A 30 -15.26 -7.84 -30.77
CA ASP A 30 -14.64 -6.90 -29.84
C ASP A 30 -15.55 -6.64 -28.63
N GLN A 31 -16.87 -6.57 -28.80
CA GLN A 31 -17.82 -6.40 -27.69
C GLN A 31 -17.87 -7.64 -26.79
N GLN A 32 -17.81 -8.85 -27.37
CA GLN A 32 -17.78 -10.10 -26.61
C GLN A 32 -16.47 -10.28 -25.83
N LEU A 33 -15.33 -9.90 -26.42
CA LEU A 33 -14.01 -10.09 -25.80
C LEU A 33 -13.61 -8.96 -24.85
N LEU A 34 -13.94 -7.71 -25.19
CA LEU A 34 -13.48 -6.54 -24.43
C LEU A 34 -14.54 -5.95 -23.49
N GLY A 35 -15.79 -6.41 -23.58
CA GLY A 35 -16.89 -5.97 -22.71
C GLY A 35 -17.31 -4.52 -22.98
N GLY A 36 -18.50 -4.31 -23.53
CA GLY A 36 -19.08 -2.99 -23.82
C GLY A 36 -19.55 -2.21 -22.59
N GLY A 37 -18.64 -1.87 -21.67
CA GLY A 37 -18.92 -1.03 -20.50
C GLY A 37 -18.06 0.25 -20.48
N PRO A 38 -18.47 1.30 -19.74
CA PRO A 38 -17.69 2.52 -19.62
C PRO A 38 -16.29 2.20 -19.09
N ARG A 39 -15.27 2.47 -19.91
CA ARG A 39 -13.86 2.35 -19.55
C ARG A 39 -13.54 3.37 -18.47
N ARG A 40 -13.47 2.91 -17.23
CA ARG A 40 -12.96 3.71 -16.11
C ARG A 40 -11.46 3.86 -16.30
N GLY A 41 -11.00 5.09 -16.56
CA GLY A 41 -9.58 5.41 -16.65
C GLY A 41 -8.85 5.22 -15.31
N PRO A 42 -7.51 5.29 -15.30
CA PRO A 42 -6.74 5.26 -14.07
C PRO A 42 -7.24 6.36 -13.14
N ARG A 43 -7.82 5.98 -12.00
CA ARG A 43 -8.14 6.97 -10.96
C ARG A 43 -6.83 7.52 -10.44
N LEU A 44 -6.84 8.78 -9.99
CA LEU A 44 -5.73 9.39 -9.27
C LEU A 44 -5.52 8.61 -7.96
N GLY A 45 -4.72 7.56 -8.02
CA GLY A 45 -4.39 6.72 -6.88
C GLY A 45 -3.10 7.21 -6.28
N ASP A 46 -3.08 8.41 -5.69
CA ASP A 46 -1.80 8.88 -5.13
C ASP A 46 -1.92 9.90 -3.99
N LEU A 47 -2.98 9.78 -3.20
CA LEU A 47 -2.83 10.09 -1.79
C LEU A 47 -2.90 8.80 -1.00
N SER A 48 -1.74 8.13 -0.89
CA SER A 48 -1.53 7.00 0.02
C SER A 48 -1.46 7.52 1.46
N VAL A 49 -2.56 8.11 1.94
CA VAL A 49 -2.72 8.49 3.35
C VAL A 49 -2.95 7.22 4.13
N GLN A 50 -2.06 6.96 5.08
CA GLN A 50 -2.30 5.96 6.09
C GLN A 50 -3.44 6.44 7.00
N THR A 51 -4.47 5.61 7.16
CA THR A 51 -5.65 5.94 7.96
C THR A 51 -5.79 5.00 9.15
N SER A 52 -6.59 5.39 10.14
CA SER A 52 -6.91 4.61 11.35
C SER A 52 -8.42 4.43 11.54
N SER A 53 -9.22 4.69 10.51
CA SER A 53 -10.68 4.69 10.62
C SER A 53 -11.27 3.29 10.64
N TYR A 54 -12.21 3.05 11.56
CA TYR A 54 -13.02 1.82 11.57
C TYR A 54 -13.83 1.69 10.27
N GLY A 55 -13.98 0.46 9.80
CA GLY A 55 -14.65 0.16 8.53
C GLY A 55 -13.78 0.33 7.28
N SER A 56 -12.50 0.72 7.44
CA SER A 56 -11.54 0.75 6.33
C SER A 56 -11.30 -0.67 5.80
N MET A 57 -11.34 -0.82 4.47
CA MET A 57 -11.07 -2.12 3.84
C MET A 57 -9.59 -2.45 3.89
N ILE A 58 -9.25 -3.65 4.37
CA ILE A 58 -7.88 -4.19 4.26
C ILE A 58 -7.73 -4.85 2.88
N PRO A 59 -6.85 -4.35 2.00
CA PRO A 59 -6.77 -4.82 0.63
C PRO A 59 -6.18 -6.23 0.54
N ARG A 60 -6.47 -6.89 -0.59
CA ARG A 60 -5.83 -8.16 -0.97
C ARG A 60 -4.70 -7.88 -1.95
N LEU A 61 -3.45 -7.95 -1.50
CA LEU A 61 -2.30 -7.61 -2.34
C LEU A 61 -1.76 -8.83 -3.11
N TYR A 62 -1.27 -8.57 -4.32
CA TYR A 62 -0.66 -9.57 -5.20
C TYR A 62 0.64 -9.01 -5.81
N GLY A 63 1.73 -9.76 -5.68
CA GLY A 63 3.05 -9.35 -6.15
C GLY A 63 3.67 -8.24 -5.29
N THR A 64 4.58 -7.47 -5.89
CA THR A 64 5.32 -6.41 -5.19
C THR A 64 4.73 -5.05 -5.52
N MET A 65 4.11 -4.41 -4.54
CA MET A 65 3.52 -3.09 -4.70
C MET A 65 3.65 -2.24 -3.43
N ARG A 66 3.50 -0.91 -3.59
CA ARG A 66 3.45 0.02 -2.48
C ARG A 66 2.01 0.12 -1.97
N VAL A 67 1.85 0.11 -0.65
CA VAL A 67 0.56 0.29 0.03
C VAL A 67 0.79 1.19 1.26
N ALA A 68 -0.21 1.99 1.62
CA ALA A 68 -0.17 2.78 2.87
C ALA A 68 -0.42 1.91 4.11
N GLY A 69 -1.35 0.96 3.98
CA GLY A 69 -1.87 0.19 5.10
C GLY A 69 -2.82 0.98 6.00
N THR A 70 -3.32 0.31 7.04
CA THR A 70 -4.23 0.88 8.04
C THR A 70 -3.64 0.68 9.43
N VAL A 71 -3.60 1.73 10.24
CA VAL A 71 -3.19 1.60 11.66
C VAL A 71 -4.31 0.87 12.40
N VAL A 72 -3.97 -0.24 13.04
CA VAL A 72 -4.92 -1.08 13.79
C VAL A 72 -4.70 -1.06 15.30
N TRP A 73 -3.52 -0.61 15.73
CA TRP A 73 -3.16 -0.45 17.14
C TRP A 73 -2.06 0.59 17.27
N ALA A 74 -2.08 1.38 18.34
CA ALA A 74 -1.04 2.35 18.68
C ALA A 74 -1.01 2.62 20.18
N THR A 75 0.17 2.92 20.71
CA THR A 75 0.33 3.46 22.06
C THR A 75 0.12 4.97 22.06
N ASP A 76 -0.07 5.53 23.25
CA ASP A 76 0.05 6.97 23.45
C ASP A 76 1.47 7.47 23.13
N LEU A 77 1.56 8.76 22.85
CA LEU A 77 2.84 9.46 22.68
C LEU A 77 3.55 9.56 24.02
N THR A 78 4.78 9.04 24.08
CA THR A 78 5.67 9.19 25.23
C THR A 78 6.62 10.34 24.96
N GLU A 79 6.58 11.37 25.80
CA GLU A 79 7.47 12.52 25.77
C GLU A 79 8.64 12.34 26.73
N THR A 80 9.85 12.62 26.26
CA THR A 80 11.08 12.62 27.04
C THR A 80 11.74 13.99 26.89
N SER A 81 12.06 14.64 28.01
CA SER A 81 12.78 15.92 28.03
C SER A 81 14.23 15.71 28.45
N GLU A 82 15.19 16.28 27.72
CA GLU A 82 16.61 16.27 28.06
C GLU A 82 17.15 17.71 28.14
N LEU A 83 17.94 17.99 29.18
CA LEU A 83 18.63 19.27 29.32
C LEU A 83 19.91 19.25 28.48
N GLN A 84 19.95 20.06 27.43
CA GLN A 84 21.18 20.34 26.70
C GLN A 84 21.80 21.64 27.19
N GLY A 85 22.95 21.53 27.85
CA GLY A 85 23.79 22.65 28.27
C GLY A 85 25.26 22.28 28.18
N ASP A 86 25.99 22.90 27.26
CA ASP A 86 27.43 22.69 27.10
C ASP A 86 28.21 23.74 27.91
N GLY A 87 28.36 23.48 29.21
CA GLY A 87 29.30 24.20 30.07
C GLY A 87 28.78 25.44 30.83
N LYS A 88 29.59 25.85 31.81
CA LYS A 88 29.34 26.75 32.96
C LYS A 88 28.79 28.17 32.68
N SER A 89 28.41 28.52 31.44
CA SER A 89 27.95 29.88 31.13
C SER A 89 26.94 29.98 29.97
N GLN A 90 26.40 28.86 29.46
CA GLN A 90 25.37 28.87 28.42
C GLN A 90 23.98 28.59 29.02
N PRO A 91 22.90 29.22 28.51
CA PRO A 91 21.54 28.87 28.94
C PRO A 91 21.23 27.41 28.62
N GLU A 92 20.75 26.67 29.62
CA GLU A 92 20.26 25.30 29.42
C GLU A 92 19.02 25.32 28.50
N THR A 93 19.04 24.50 27.46
CA THR A 93 17.89 24.30 26.56
C THR A 93 17.25 22.96 26.87
N VAL A 94 15.95 22.96 27.17
CA VAL A 94 15.17 21.73 27.31
C VAL A 94 14.78 21.24 25.92
N VAL A 95 15.25 20.07 25.53
CA VAL A 95 14.90 19.40 24.27
C VAL A 95 13.85 18.33 24.56
N TYR A 96 12.72 18.40 23.87
CA TYR A 96 11.65 17.41 23.95
C TYR A 96 11.75 16.42 22.80
N SER A 97 11.65 15.13 23.10
CA SER A 97 11.61 14.03 22.15
C SER A 97 10.34 13.22 22.35
N TYR A 98 9.74 12.75 21.25
CA TYR A 98 8.49 11.99 21.29
C TYR A 98 8.70 10.61 20.67
N SER A 99 8.07 9.61 21.25
CA SER A 99 8.07 8.24 20.73
C SER A 99 6.69 7.60 20.84
N ALA A 100 6.37 6.70 19.92
CA ALA A 100 5.15 5.90 19.94
C ALA A 100 5.40 4.56 19.25
N SER A 101 4.67 3.53 19.65
CA SER A 101 4.62 2.23 19.00
C SER A 101 3.27 2.06 18.31
N PHE A 102 3.25 1.49 17.11
CA PHE A 102 2.01 1.25 16.37
C PHE A 102 2.13 0.03 15.44
N ALA A 103 0.98 -0.57 15.12
CA ALA A 103 0.86 -1.69 14.21
C ALA A 103 0.03 -1.29 12.98
N VAL A 104 0.51 -1.70 11.79
CA VAL A 104 -0.11 -1.36 10.51
C VAL A 104 -0.48 -2.63 9.75
N ALA A 105 -1.76 -2.81 9.47
CA ALA A 105 -2.26 -3.87 8.62
C ALA A 105 -2.06 -3.51 7.15
N LEU A 106 -1.34 -4.36 6.41
CA LEU A 106 -0.99 -4.12 5.00
C LEU A 106 -1.91 -4.86 4.03
N SER A 107 -2.25 -6.11 4.35
CA SER A 107 -2.95 -7.03 3.47
C SER A 107 -3.75 -8.05 4.28
N CYS A 108 -4.86 -8.53 3.71
CA CYS A 108 -5.62 -9.67 4.25
C CYS A 108 -5.06 -11.04 3.82
N ARG A 109 -3.89 -11.06 3.17
CA ARG A 109 -3.16 -12.26 2.77
C ARG A 109 -1.78 -12.24 3.39
N GLU A 110 -1.24 -13.44 3.55
CA GLU A 110 0.16 -13.63 3.88
C GLU A 110 1.07 -12.86 2.91
N ALA A 111 1.99 -12.09 3.48
CA ALA A 111 2.99 -11.33 2.75
C ALA A 111 4.38 -11.89 3.05
N ALA A 112 5.24 -11.96 2.02
CA ALA A 112 6.56 -12.55 2.17
C ALA A 112 7.55 -11.63 2.89
N SER A 113 7.48 -10.32 2.62
CA SER A 113 8.35 -9.32 3.24
C SER A 113 7.86 -7.90 3.01
N VAL A 114 8.36 -6.96 3.82
CA VAL A 114 8.31 -5.53 3.55
C VAL A 114 9.70 -5.09 3.10
N GLY A 115 9.78 -4.50 1.90
CA GLY A 115 11.05 -4.03 1.32
C GLY A 115 11.38 -2.61 1.78
N ARG A 116 10.79 -1.61 1.13
CA ARG A 116 11.06 -0.20 1.42
C ARG A 116 9.92 0.42 2.20
N ILE A 117 10.27 1.35 3.10
CA ILE A 117 9.30 2.10 3.91
C ILE A 117 9.58 3.58 3.73
N TRP A 118 8.52 4.35 3.51
CA TRP A 118 8.57 5.81 3.42
C TRP A 118 7.60 6.40 4.43
N ALA A 119 8.00 7.51 5.04
CA ALA A 119 7.16 8.33 5.90
C ALA A 119 7.24 9.77 5.39
N ASP A 120 6.08 10.36 5.13
CA ASP A 120 5.95 11.74 4.63
C ASP A 120 6.90 12.07 3.45
N GLY A 121 6.92 11.18 2.45
CA GLY A 121 7.77 11.31 1.26
C GLY A 121 9.26 10.97 1.46
N LYS A 122 9.73 10.84 2.70
CA LYS A 122 11.13 10.47 3.00
C LYS A 122 11.27 8.96 3.17
N MET A 123 12.28 8.39 2.54
CA MET A 123 12.61 6.97 2.72
C MET A 123 13.20 6.75 4.10
N ILE A 124 12.55 5.92 4.93
CA ILE A 124 13.02 5.56 6.26
C ILE A 124 13.59 4.14 6.31
N ARG A 125 13.22 3.27 5.36
CA ARG A 125 13.83 1.94 5.18
C ARG A 125 14.24 1.71 3.73
N GLY A 126 15.50 1.35 3.51
CA GLY A 126 16.06 1.04 2.20
C GLY A 126 15.73 -0.37 1.72
N ALA A 127 16.07 -0.66 0.45
CA ALA A 127 15.88 -1.99 -0.13
C ALA A 127 16.80 -3.06 0.50
N ALA A 128 17.93 -2.64 1.08
CA ALA A 128 18.83 -3.50 1.84
C ALA A 128 18.31 -3.82 3.25
N GLY A 129 17.18 -3.23 3.64
CA GLY A 129 16.54 -3.42 4.93
C GLY A 129 17.07 -2.56 6.07
N ASP A 130 17.99 -1.64 5.76
CA ASP A 130 18.54 -0.62 6.63
C ASP A 130 17.50 0.45 6.98
N PHE A 131 17.49 0.87 8.24
CA PHE A 131 16.69 2.01 8.69
C PHE A 131 17.54 3.28 8.76
N LYS A 132 17.01 4.38 8.22
CA LYS A 132 17.66 5.70 8.22
C LYS A 132 17.30 6.55 9.43
N VAL A 133 16.41 6.04 10.28
CA VAL A 133 15.94 6.66 11.52
C VAL A 133 15.96 5.62 12.62
N GLY A 134 16.22 6.05 13.86
CA GLY A 134 16.18 5.16 15.03
C GLY A 134 14.77 4.63 15.25
N CYS A 135 14.51 3.40 14.83
CA CYS A 135 13.23 2.73 15.04
C CYS A 135 13.43 1.22 15.11
N THR A 136 12.49 0.55 15.79
CA THR A 136 12.42 -0.90 15.82
C THR A 136 11.27 -1.35 14.94
N PHE A 137 11.51 -2.33 14.07
CA PHE A 137 10.51 -2.84 13.15
C PHE A 137 10.38 -4.34 13.30
N ARG A 138 9.14 -4.82 13.36
CA ARG A 138 8.79 -6.23 13.30
C ARG A 138 7.85 -6.45 12.14
N PHE A 139 8.13 -7.46 11.34
CA PHE A 139 7.26 -7.89 10.26
C PHE A 139 6.53 -9.16 10.68
N LEU A 140 5.20 -9.10 10.59
CA LEU A 140 4.29 -10.20 10.85
C LEU A 140 3.70 -10.62 9.49
N PRO A 141 3.99 -11.83 8.99
CA PRO A 141 3.57 -12.26 7.65
C PRO A 141 2.06 -12.30 7.45
N GLY A 142 1.28 -12.52 8.50
CA GLY A 142 -0.17 -12.70 8.47
C GLY A 142 -0.60 -14.11 8.07
N SER A 143 0.18 -15.14 8.42
CA SER A 143 -0.20 -16.54 8.22
C SER A 143 -1.25 -16.98 9.25
N GLU A 144 -2.01 -18.05 8.95
CA GLU A 144 -3.09 -18.53 9.83
C GLU A 144 -2.59 -18.99 11.21
N GLY A 145 -1.33 -19.46 11.29
CA GLY A 145 -0.68 -19.89 12.53
C GLY A 145 0.21 -18.81 13.16
N GLN A 146 0.05 -17.55 12.78
CA GLN A 146 0.86 -16.47 13.29
C GLN A 146 0.72 -16.34 14.82
N ALA A 147 1.85 -16.20 15.51
CA ALA A 147 1.84 -15.92 16.94
C ALA A 147 1.55 -14.45 17.21
N VAL A 148 0.98 -14.20 18.38
CA VAL A 148 0.70 -12.87 18.93
C VAL A 148 1.96 -11.99 18.92
N ASP A 149 1.84 -10.70 18.59
CA ASP A 149 2.98 -9.76 18.69
C ASP A 149 3.43 -9.61 20.16
N PRO A 150 4.72 -9.82 20.46
CA PRO A 150 5.19 -9.83 21.85
C PRO A 150 5.14 -8.46 22.53
N LEU A 151 5.30 -7.35 21.79
CA LEU A 151 5.20 -6.00 22.38
C LEU A 151 3.76 -5.70 22.73
N ILE A 152 2.83 -5.94 21.80
CA ILE A 152 1.41 -5.71 22.06
C ILE A 152 0.93 -6.63 23.19
N ALA A 153 1.36 -7.90 23.20
CA ALA A 153 1.08 -8.84 24.29
C ALA A 153 1.61 -8.38 25.65
N THR A 154 2.74 -7.67 25.68
CA THR A 154 3.29 -7.12 26.91
C THR A 154 2.46 -5.94 27.43
N ILE A 155 1.87 -5.15 26.54
CA ILE A 155 1.12 -3.93 26.88
C ILE A 155 -0.35 -4.25 27.18
N GLU A 156 -1.02 -4.98 26.28
CA GLU A 156 -2.45 -5.28 26.37
C GLU A 156 -2.73 -6.56 27.17
N GLY A 157 -1.75 -7.48 27.21
CA GLY A 157 -1.88 -8.82 27.78
C GLY A 157 -2.03 -9.92 26.72
N VAL A 158 -1.50 -11.11 27.01
CA VAL A 158 -1.49 -12.24 26.06
C VAL A 158 -2.91 -12.70 25.67
N GLY A 159 -3.88 -12.64 26.60
CA GLY A 159 -5.26 -13.09 26.35
C GLY A 159 -6.14 -12.11 25.55
N THR A 160 -5.68 -10.87 25.38
CA THR A 160 -6.41 -9.77 24.74
C THR A 160 -5.76 -9.31 23.45
N THR A 161 -4.52 -9.75 23.18
CA THR A 161 -3.78 -9.34 22.00
C THR A 161 -4.17 -10.16 20.78
N PRO A 162 -4.51 -9.52 19.65
CA PRO A 162 -4.83 -10.23 18.41
C PRO A 162 -3.58 -10.91 17.81
N ALA A 163 -3.78 -12.10 17.26
CA ALA A 163 -2.78 -12.89 16.53
C ALA A 163 -2.99 -12.79 15.01
#